data_AF-A0A800C805-F1
#
_entry.id   AF-A0A800C805-F1
#
_cell.length_a   1.000
_cell.length_b   1.000
_cell.length_c   1.000
_cell.angle_alpha   90.00
_cell.angle_beta   90.00
_cell.angle_gamma   90.00
#
_symmetry.space_group_name_H-M   'P 1'
#
loop_
_entity.id
_entity.type
_entity.pdbx_description
1 polymer ?
#
loop_
_entity_poly.entity_id
_entity_poly.type
_entity_poly.pdbx_seq_one_letter_code
_entity_poly.pdbx_strand_id
1 'polypeptide(L)'
;MPTRDWRVRFAREMQMAEQARAQGNEGKARVCARRAAGIVAAEYMKRRGIATPHMTAYDRVKFLRAWPDLPQGAVEVIDHMTLRVNENYELPVDVDLVAEARWLAKALLGEG
;
A
#
# COMPACT_ATOMS: atom_id res chain seq x y z
N MET A 1 25.08 -8.86 -2.14
CA MET A 1 24.41 -7.87 -1.28
C MET A 1 22.94 -8.22 -1.23
N PRO A 2 22.28 -8.36 -0.05
CA PRO A 2 20.89 -8.76 -0.05
C PRO A 2 20.08 -7.56 -0.53
N THR A 3 19.61 -7.59 -1.77
CA THR A 3 18.44 -6.80 -2.16
C THR A 3 17.36 -7.14 -1.15
N ARG A 4 17.08 -6.23 -0.22
CA ARG A 4 15.99 -6.33 0.76
C ARG A 4 14.72 -6.65 -0.02
N ASP A 5 14.35 -7.92 -0.06
CA ASP A 5 13.28 -8.42 -0.90
C ASP A 5 11.99 -7.67 -0.54
N TRP A 6 11.40 -7.03 -1.55
CA TRP A 6 10.17 -6.28 -1.37
C TRP A 6 9.05 -7.20 -0.85
N ARG A 7 9.08 -8.49 -1.20
CA ARG A 7 8.14 -9.52 -0.72
C ARG A 7 8.22 -9.70 0.79
N VAL A 8 9.43 -9.79 1.34
CA VAL A 8 9.65 -9.97 2.79
C VAL A 8 9.13 -8.74 3.55
N ARG A 9 9.41 -7.55 3.03
CA ARG A 9 8.92 -6.30 3.64
C ARG A 9 7.40 -6.19 3.55
N PHE A 10 6.83 -6.52 2.38
CA PHE A 10 5.40 -6.53 2.16
C PHE A 10 4.70 -7.51 3.10
N ALA A 11 5.14 -8.76 3.14
CA ALA A 11 4.60 -9.79 4.03
C ALA A 11 4.64 -9.37 5.49
N ARG A 12 5.74 -8.73 5.93
CA ARG A 12 5.85 -8.21 7.30
C ARG A 12 4.82 -7.12 7.60
N GLU A 13 4.63 -6.16 6.70
CA GLU A 13 3.61 -5.11 6.89
C GLU A 13 2.20 -5.71 6.88
N MET A 14 1.93 -6.67 6.00
CA MET A 14 0.64 -7.38 5.95
C MET A 14 0.35 -8.17 7.23
N GLN A 15 1.35 -8.91 7.75
CA GLN A 15 1.22 -9.63 9.01
C GLN A 15 0.96 -8.68 10.19
N MET A 16 1.66 -7.55 10.25
CA MET A 16 1.42 -6.54 11.27
C MET A 16 0.02 -5.92 11.14
N ALA A 17 -0.49 -5.76 9.92
CA ALA A 17 -1.82 -5.24 9.67
C ALA A 17 -2.91 -6.20 10.18
N GLU A 18 -2.79 -7.49 9.86
CA GLU A 18 -3.69 -8.55 10.34
C GLU A 18 -3.68 -8.68 11.86
N GLN A 19 -2.49 -8.66 12.46
CA GLN A 19 -2.36 -8.71 13.93
C GLN A 19 -2.99 -7.49 14.61
N ALA A 20 -2.78 -6.30 14.04
CA ALA A 20 -3.39 -5.08 14.56
C ALA A 20 -4.92 -5.14 14.49
N ARG A 21 -5.48 -5.64 13.38
CA ARG A 21 -6.92 -5.88 13.22
C ARG A 21 -7.46 -6.89 14.22
N ALA A 22 -6.78 -8.03 14.39
CA ALA A 22 -7.16 -9.04 15.37
C ALA A 22 -7.17 -8.50 16.83
N GLN A 23 -6.40 -7.45 17.10
CA GLN A 23 -6.34 -6.74 18.39
C GLN A 23 -7.33 -5.56 18.49
N GLY A 24 -8.19 -5.35 17.48
CA GLY A 24 -9.13 -4.21 17.42
C GLY A 24 -8.45 -2.87 17.12
N ASN A 25 -7.17 -2.86 16.74
CA ASN A 25 -6.41 -1.64 16.44
C ASN A 25 -6.46 -1.33 14.94
N GLU A 26 -7.65 -0.97 14.46
CA GLU A 26 -7.90 -0.65 13.05
C GLU A 26 -7.02 0.50 12.54
N GLY A 27 -6.75 1.51 13.38
CA GLY A 27 -5.84 2.60 13.02
C GLY A 27 -4.45 2.11 12.63
N LYS A 28 -3.87 1.20 13.44
CA LYS A 28 -2.58 0.59 13.14
C LYS A 28 -2.65 -0.36 11.95
N ALA A 29 -3.74 -1.13 11.80
CA ALA A 29 -3.94 -2.02 10.65
C ALA A 29 -3.86 -1.24 9.33
N ARG A 30 -4.53 -0.08 9.27
CA ARG A 30 -4.49 0.82 8.11
C ARG A 30 -3.11 1.42 7.83
N VAL A 31 -2.37 1.81 8.88
CA VAL A 31 -1.01 2.32 8.71
C VAL A 31 -0.11 1.23 8.10
N CYS A 32 -0.20 0.00 8.59
CA CYS A 32 0.54 -1.13 8.04
C CYS A 32 0.13 -1.44 6.59
N ALA A 33 -1.17 -1.43 6.27
CA ALA A 33 -1.66 -1.59 4.90
C ALA A 33 -1.10 -0.53 3.92
N ARG A 34 -1.10 0.74 4.32
CA ARG A 34 -0.51 1.83 3.52
C ARG A 34 0.99 1.64 3.30
N ARG A 35 1.72 1.17 4.32
CA ARG A 35 3.15 0.86 4.18
C ARG A 35 3.39 -0.31 3.23
N ALA A 36 2.54 -1.34 3.29
CA ALA A 36 2.55 -2.44 2.32
C ALA A 36 2.33 -1.93 0.89
N ALA A 37 1.31 -1.10 0.66
CA ALA A 37 1.06 -0.46 -0.63
C ALA A 37 2.27 0.38 -1.11
N GLY A 38 2.92 1.13 -0.22
CA GLY A 38 4.13 1.90 -0.53
C GLY A 38 5.34 1.04 -0.91
N ILE A 39 5.44 -0.20 -0.42
CA ILE A 39 6.46 -1.17 -0.83
C ILE A 39 6.17 -1.69 -2.24
N VAL A 40 4.91 -2.04 -2.52
CA VAL A 40 4.47 -2.49 -3.85
C VAL A 40 4.71 -1.39 -4.89
N ALA A 41 4.28 -0.17 -4.60
CA ALA A 41 4.48 0.99 -5.47
C ALA A 41 5.96 1.22 -5.78
N ALA A 42 6.82 1.10 -4.77
CA ALA A 42 8.27 1.23 -4.95
C ALA A 42 8.86 0.18 -5.89
N GLU A 43 8.45 -1.09 -5.71
CA GLU A 43 8.93 -2.17 -6.55
C GLU A 43 8.39 -2.03 -7.98
N TYR A 44 7.13 -1.63 -8.14
CA TYR A 44 6.52 -1.38 -9.44
C TYR A 44 7.28 -0.32 -10.24
N MET A 45 7.67 0.78 -9.58
CA MET A 45 8.47 1.85 -10.17
C MET A 45 9.91 1.41 -10.44
N LYS A 46 10.52 0.67 -9.52
CA LYS A 46 11.87 0.11 -9.68
C LYS A 46 11.96 -0.83 -10.87
N ARG A 47 10.97 -1.71 -11.09
CA ARG A 47 10.89 -2.60 -12.27
C ARG A 47 10.80 -1.83 -13.58
N ARG A 48 10.42 -0.55 -13.53
CA ARG A 48 10.33 0.36 -14.69
C ARG A 48 11.48 1.37 -14.75
N GLY A 49 12.56 1.14 -13.98
CA GLY A 49 13.75 2.00 -13.98
C GLY A 49 13.58 3.34 -13.27
N ILE A 50 12.44 3.58 -12.59
CA ILE A 50 12.21 4.81 -11.85
C ILE A 50 12.73 4.63 -10.42
N ALA A 51 13.77 5.40 -10.09
CA ALA A 51 14.27 5.48 -8.74
C ALA A 51 13.35 6.39 -7.91
N THR A 52 12.90 5.91 -6.74
CA THR A 52 12.14 6.70 -5.76
C THR A 52 12.94 6.96 -4.48
N PRO A 53 14.17 7.53 -4.55
CA PRO A 53 14.91 7.84 -3.34
C PRO A 53 14.15 8.94 -2.57
N HIS A 54 14.18 8.86 -1.24
CA HIS A 54 13.58 9.85 -0.32
C HIS A 54 12.05 9.97 -0.27
N MET A 55 11.29 9.22 -1.07
CA MET A 55 9.81 9.22 -0.98
C MET A 55 9.30 8.36 0.18
N THR A 56 8.37 8.91 0.98
CA THR A 56 7.64 8.13 2.00
C THR A 56 6.68 7.12 1.35
N ALA A 57 6.14 6.18 2.13
CA ALA A 57 5.13 5.24 1.61
C ALA A 57 3.91 5.98 1.03
N TYR A 58 3.49 7.06 1.69
CA TYR A 58 2.40 7.92 1.22
C TYR A 58 2.76 8.60 -0.11
N ASP A 59 3.95 9.19 -0.21
CA ASP A 59 4.38 9.87 -1.45
C ASP A 59 4.46 8.90 -2.63
N ARG A 60 4.94 7.67 -2.40
CA ARG A 60 5.02 6.64 -3.43
C ARG A 60 3.64 6.25 -3.94
N VAL A 61 2.69 6.02 -3.04
CA VAL A 61 1.31 5.66 -3.42
C VAL A 61 0.64 6.83 -4.15
N LYS A 62 0.83 8.07 -3.68
CA LYS A 62 0.30 9.26 -4.34
C LYS A 62 0.93 9.48 -5.73
N PHE A 63 2.24 9.27 -5.86
CA PHE A 63 2.94 9.39 -7.14
C PHE A 63 2.48 8.31 -8.14
N LEU A 64 2.19 7.11 -7.65
CA LEU A 64 1.68 6.02 -8.46
C LEU A 64 0.37 6.40 -9.15
N ARG A 65 -0.50 7.19 -8.52
CA ARG A 65 -1.77 7.67 -9.09
C ARG A 65 -1.62 8.36 -10.45
N ALA A 66 -0.49 9.03 -10.70
CA ALA A 66 -0.24 9.77 -11.92
C ALA A 66 0.27 8.89 -13.09
N TRP A 67 0.41 7.58 -12.87
CA TRP A 67 0.91 6.67 -13.91
C TRP A 67 -0.15 6.30 -14.94
N PRO A 68 0.20 6.29 -16.24
CA PRO A 68 -0.76 5.99 -17.31
C PRO A 68 -1.15 4.51 -17.39
N ASP A 69 -0.25 3.58 -17.03
CA ASP A 69 -0.45 2.14 -17.22
C ASP A 69 -0.98 1.42 -15.96
N LEU A 70 -1.82 2.08 -15.18
CA LEU A 70 -2.40 1.47 -13.99
C LEU A 70 -3.51 0.46 -14.36
N PRO A 71 -3.57 -0.70 -13.68
CA PRO A 71 -4.69 -1.62 -13.81
C PRO A 71 -6.02 -0.95 -13.47
N GLN A 72 -7.10 -1.40 -14.11
CA GLN A 72 -8.45 -0.95 -13.76
C GLN A 72 -8.73 -1.19 -12.27
N GLY A 73 -9.21 -0.15 -11.57
CA GLY A 73 -9.44 -0.17 -10.11
C GLY A 73 -8.24 0.25 -9.26
N ALA A 74 -7.02 0.32 -9.81
CA ALA A 74 -5.85 0.71 -9.02
C ALA A 74 -5.89 2.17 -8.57
N VAL A 75 -6.47 3.07 -9.37
CA VAL A 75 -6.65 4.48 -8.99
C VAL A 75 -7.56 4.61 -7.77
N GLU A 76 -8.66 3.87 -7.73
CA GLU A 76 -9.60 3.87 -6.60
C GLU A 76 -8.93 3.37 -5.31
N VAL A 77 -8.24 2.23 -5.39
CA VAL A 77 -7.45 1.70 -4.27
C VAL A 77 -6.39 2.69 -3.79
N ILE A 78 -5.68 3.35 -4.71
CA ILE A 78 -4.69 4.39 -4.38
C ILE A 78 -5.37 5.58 -3.67
N ASP A 79 -6.56 5.98 -4.10
CA ASP A 79 -7.32 7.06 -3.50
C ASP A 79 -7.77 6.68 -2.08
N HIS A 80 -8.25 5.46 -1.85
CA HIS A 80 -8.57 4.94 -0.51
C HIS A 80 -7.34 4.89 0.42
N MET A 81 -6.18 4.48 -0.11
CA MET A 81 -4.93 4.42 0.64
C MET A 81 -4.41 5.80 1.04
N THR A 82 -4.67 6.83 0.24
CA THR A 82 -4.25 8.21 0.51
C THR A 82 -5.30 9.04 1.25
N LEU A 83 -6.50 8.49 1.42
CA LEU A 83 -7.56 9.12 2.17
C LEU A 83 -7.11 9.40 3.62
N ARG A 84 -7.29 10.65 4.05
CA ARG A 84 -7.15 11.01 5.46
C ARG A 84 -8.39 10.51 6.20
N VAL A 85 -8.16 9.90 7.36
CA VAL A 85 -9.22 9.65 8.33
C VAL A 85 -9.76 11.00 8.81
N ASN A 86 -11.07 11.04 9.12
CA ASN A 86 -11.69 12.22 9.72
C ASN A 86 -11.17 12.46 11.15
N GLU A 87 -11.61 13.53 11.81
CA GLU A 87 -11.22 13.87 13.19
C GLU A 87 -11.54 12.76 14.21
N ASN A 88 -12.47 11.86 13.87
CA ASN A 88 -12.86 10.70 14.67
C ASN A 88 -12.01 9.45 14.38
N TYR A 89 -10.96 9.56 13.56
CA TYR A 89 -10.15 8.43 13.08
C TYR A 89 -10.92 7.39 12.26
N GLU A 90 -12.07 7.77 11.71
CA GLU A 90 -12.89 6.91 10.85
C GLU A 90 -12.52 7.18 9.39
N LEU A 91 -12.53 6.14 8.56
CA LEU A 91 -12.65 6.37 7.13
C LEU A 91 -14.11 6.76 6.85
N PRO A 92 -14.35 7.78 6.02
CA PRO A 92 -15.70 8.10 5.55
C PRO A 92 -16.29 7.02 4.61
N VAL A 93 -15.55 5.94 4.34
CA VAL A 93 -15.95 4.82 3.50
C VAL A 93 -15.60 3.51 4.20
N ASP A 94 -16.49 2.53 4.14
CA ASP A 94 -16.26 1.18 4.68
C ASP A 94 -15.38 0.37 3.71
N VAL A 95 -14.07 0.57 3.84
CA VAL A 95 -13.07 -0.02 2.94
C VAL A 95 -12.04 -0.82 3.74
N ASP A 96 -11.80 -2.06 3.33
CA ASP A 96 -10.73 -2.87 3.87
C ASP A 96 -9.39 -2.58 3.17
N LEU A 97 -8.66 -1.60 3.70
CA LEU A 97 -7.32 -1.25 3.21
C LEU A 97 -6.33 -2.42 3.25
N VAL A 98 -6.50 -3.40 4.13
CA VAL A 98 -5.61 -4.58 4.17
C VAL A 98 -5.88 -5.46 2.96
N ALA A 99 -7.14 -5.71 2.62
CA ALA A 99 -7.52 -6.44 1.42
C ALA A 99 -7.06 -5.71 0.15
N GLU A 100 -7.25 -4.40 0.10
CA GLU A 100 -6.81 -3.58 -1.04
C GLU A 100 -5.29 -3.56 -1.23
N ALA A 101 -4.50 -3.54 -0.16
CA ALA A 101 -3.05 -3.63 -0.26
C ALA A 101 -2.59 -4.94 -0.92
N ARG A 102 -3.28 -6.06 -0.60
CA ARG A 102 -3.07 -7.36 -1.26
C ARG A 102 -3.47 -7.34 -2.72
N TRP A 103 -4.65 -6.80 -3.00
CA TRP A 103 -5.13 -6.66 -4.37
C TRP A 103 -4.15 -5.83 -5.21
N LEU A 104 -3.64 -4.73 -4.68
CA LEU A 104 -2.70 -3.84 -5.36
C LEU A 104 -1.37 -4.55 -5.67
N ALA A 105 -0.85 -5.37 -4.75
CA ALA A 105 0.33 -6.21 -4.99
C ALA A 105 0.11 -7.14 -6.18
N LYS A 106 -1.02 -7.85 -6.18
CA LYS A 106 -1.40 -8.78 -7.24
C LYS A 106 -1.57 -8.07 -8.58
N ALA A 107 -2.26 -6.92 -8.59
CA ALA A 107 -2.56 -6.17 -9.81
C ALA A 107 -1.30 -5.55 -10.45
N LEU A 108 -0.37 -5.04 -9.66
CA LEU A 108 0.81 -4.32 -10.17
C LEU A 108 2.03 -5.21 -10.43
N LEU A 109 2.21 -6.25 -9.61
CA LEU A 109 3.41 -7.08 -9.65
C LEU A 109 3.14 -8.52 -10.09
N GLY A 110 1.86 -8.91 -10.23
CA GLY A 110 1.44 -10.27 -10.53
C GLY A 110 1.54 -11.22 -9.33
N GLU A 111 1.71 -10.68 -8.12
CA GLU A 111 2.08 -11.44 -6.93
C GLU A 111 1.27 -10.94 -5.73
N GLY A 112 0.51 -11.82 -5.07
CA GLY A 112 -0.35 -11.47 -3.94
C GLY A 112 -0.76 -12.68 -3.11
#